data_AF-A0A3D5CVY4-F1
#
_entry.id   AF-A0A3D5CVY4-F1
#
_cell.length_a   1.000
_cell.length_b   1.000
_cell.length_c   1.000
_cell.angle_alpha   90.00
_cell.angle_beta   90.00
_cell.angle_gamma   90.00
#
_symmetry.space_group_name_H-M   'P 1'
#
loop_
_entity.id
_entity.type
_entity.pdbx_description
1 polymer ?
#
loop_
_entity_poly.entity_id
_entity_poly.type
_entity_poly.pdbx_seq_one_letter_code
_entity_poly.pdbx_strand_id
1 'polypeptide(L)'
;DIQRTPILMLSKSNAFRHTLDAALEAKSIELTISSTTDDPATLRSIVKQGLAVSFFPKVSWSYDKNDPFVLREIKDLPLTRTIY
;
A
#
# COMPACT_ATOMS: atom_id res chain seq x y z
N ASP A 1 -13.15 4.18 5.79
CA ASP A 1 -13.44 4.98 4.59
C ASP A 1 -12.73 4.51 3.30
N ILE A 2 -11.73 3.63 3.38
CA ILE A 2 -10.96 3.18 2.19
C ILE A 2 -11.67 2.15 1.30
N GLN A 3 -12.78 1.54 1.75
CA GLN A 3 -13.42 0.41 1.07
C GLN A 3 -13.90 0.74 -0.35
N ARG A 4 -14.32 1.98 -0.59
CA ARG A 4 -14.80 2.46 -1.90
C ARG A 4 -13.73 3.19 -2.70
N THR A 5 -12.55 3.38 -2.15
CA THR A 5 -11.44 4.01 -2.85
C THR A 5 -10.80 2.99 -3.78
N PRO A 6 -10.70 3.25 -5.10
CA PRO A 6 -9.95 2.39 -5.99
C PRO A 6 -8.47 2.42 -5.61
N ILE A 7 -7.93 1.27 -5.20
CA ILE A 7 -6.54 1.12 -4.75
C ILE A 7 -5.70 0.53 -5.89
N LEU A 8 -4.57 1.17 -6.18
CA LEU A 8 -3.49 0.58 -6.99
C LEU A 8 -2.58 -0.23 -6.06
N MET A 9 -2.32 -1.49 -6.38
CA MET A 9 -1.57 -2.40 -5.49
C MET A 9 -0.37 -3.07 -6.15
N LEU A 10 0.57 -3.52 -5.34
CA LEU A 10 1.54 -4.52 -5.79
C LEU A 10 0.82 -5.81 -6.16
N SER A 11 1.35 -6.53 -7.15
CA SER A 11 0.81 -7.80 -7.58
C SER A 11 0.93 -8.87 -6.50
N LYS A 12 0.15 -9.94 -6.67
CA LYS A 12 0.08 -11.05 -5.70
C LYS A 12 1.36 -11.88 -5.62
N SER A 13 2.38 -11.66 -6.46
CA SER A 13 3.70 -12.30 -6.28
C SER A 13 4.57 -11.58 -5.25
N ASN A 14 4.17 -10.37 -4.82
CA ASN A 14 4.96 -9.57 -3.91
C ASN A 14 4.77 -9.99 -2.44
N ALA A 15 5.86 -10.18 -1.71
CA ALA A 15 5.83 -10.57 -0.31
C ALA A 15 5.07 -9.59 0.60
N PHE A 16 5.20 -8.28 0.37
CA PHE A 16 4.43 -7.28 1.14
C PHE A 16 2.94 -7.37 0.83
N ARG A 17 2.58 -7.63 -0.43
CA ARG A 17 1.19 -7.81 -0.84
C ARG A 17 0.54 -8.97 -0.06
N HIS A 18 1.23 -10.10 0.06
CA HIS A 18 0.74 -11.24 0.84
C HIS A 18 0.53 -10.90 2.33
N THR A 19 1.49 -10.23 2.96
CA THR A 19 1.36 -9.84 4.37
C THR A 19 0.17 -8.91 4.59
N LEU A 20 -0.03 -7.95 3.69
CA LEU A 20 -1.15 -7.02 3.77
C LEU A 20 -2.49 -7.72 3.52
N ASP A 21 -2.59 -8.58 2.51
CA ASP A 21 -3.81 -9.33 2.21
C ASP A 21 -4.22 -10.19 3.41
N ALA A 22 -3.28 -10.92 4.04
CA ALA A 22 -3.57 -11.74 5.23
C ALA A 22 -4.08 -10.90 6.42
N ALA A 23 -3.51 -9.70 6.63
CA ALA A 23 -3.94 -8.83 7.71
C ALA A 23 -5.34 -8.23 7.45
N LEU A 24 -5.65 -7.89 6.20
CA LEU A 24 -6.96 -7.39 5.78
C LEU A 24 -8.03 -8.48 5.90
N GLU A 25 -7.71 -9.70 5.47
CA GLU A 25 -8.58 -10.87 5.56
C GLU A 25 -8.91 -11.20 7.02
N ALA A 26 -7.92 -11.17 7.92
CA ALA A 26 -8.12 -11.36 9.35
C ALA A 26 -9.06 -10.34 10.02
N LYS A 27 -9.31 -9.21 9.35
CA LYS A 27 -10.24 -8.15 9.78
C LYS A 27 -11.53 -8.10 8.95
N SER A 28 -11.71 -9.04 8.02
CA SER A 28 -12.81 -9.05 7.05
C SER A 28 -12.94 -7.72 6.28
N ILE A 29 -11.79 -7.10 5.97
CA ILE A 29 -11.72 -5.88 5.18
C ILE A 29 -11.46 -6.26 3.73
N GLU A 30 -12.44 -6.00 2.87
CA GLU A 30 -12.27 -6.09 1.43
C GLU A 30 -11.86 -4.74 0.84
N LEU A 31 -10.86 -4.76 -0.05
CA LEU A 31 -10.40 -3.59 -0.79
C LEU A 31 -10.92 -3.62 -2.23
N THR A 32 -11.33 -2.45 -2.72
CA THR A 32 -11.60 -2.27 -4.15
C THR A 32 -10.29 -2.05 -4.90
N ILE A 33 -9.69 -3.13 -5.41
CA ILE A 33 -8.43 -3.07 -6.17
C ILE A 33 -8.74 -2.82 -7.64
N SER A 34 -8.45 -1.61 -8.13
CA SER A 34 -8.72 -1.24 -9.53
C SER A 34 -7.63 -1.68 -10.49
N SER A 35 -6.40 -1.82 -10.00
CA SER A 35 -5.23 -2.13 -10.82
C SER A 35 -4.08 -2.67 -9.98
N THR A 36 -3.16 -3.38 -10.63
CA THR A 36 -1.97 -3.93 -9.99
C THR A 36 -0.71 -3.69 -10.81
N THR A 37 0.44 -3.59 -10.14
CA THR A 37 1.77 -3.50 -10.75
C THR A 37 2.75 -4.46 -10.07
N ASP A 38 3.67 -5.04 -10.81
CA ASP A 38 4.71 -5.92 -10.27
C ASP A 38 5.89 -5.14 -9.68
N ASP A 39 6.11 -3.92 -10.17
CA ASP A 39 7.26 -3.09 -9.82
C ASP A 39 6.91 -2.03 -8.75
N PRO A 40 7.59 -2.07 -7.58
CA PRO A 40 7.47 -1.04 -6.55
C PRO A 40 7.88 0.37 -6.99
N ALA A 41 8.82 0.52 -7.93
CA ALA A 41 9.24 1.85 -8.39
C ALA A 41 8.15 2.52 -9.23
N THR A 42 7.47 1.76 -10.08
CA THR A 42 6.29 2.18 -10.84
C THR A 42 5.14 2.57 -9.91
N LEU A 43 4.84 1.73 -8.92
CA LEU A 43 3.82 2.05 -7.91
C LEU A 43 4.11 3.41 -7.23
N ARG A 44 5.36 3.58 -6.79
CA ARG A 44 5.83 4.81 -6.16
C ARG A 44 5.70 6.02 -7.08
N SER A 45 6.08 5.90 -8.35
CA SER A 45 6.00 6.98 -9.33
C SER A 45 4.55 7.46 -9.52
N ILE A 46 3.60 6.54 -9.63
CA ILE A 46 2.17 6.85 -9.81
C ILE A 46 1.62 7.57 -8.57
N VAL A 47 1.92 7.06 -7.37
CA VAL A 47 1.49 7.67 -6.11
C VAL A 47 2.10 9.06 -5.92
N LYS A 48 3.39 9.25 -6.28
CA LYS A 48 4.06 10.57 -6.23
C LYS A 48 3.43 11.61 -7.14
N GLN A 49 2.76 11.19 -8.22
CA GLN A 49 2.04 12.09 -9.11
C GLN A 49 0.61 12.39 -8.65
N GLY A 50 0.17 11.84 -7.51
CA GLY A 50 -1.19 12.01 -7.00
C GLY A 50 -2.26 11.24 -7.79
N LEU A 51 -1.84 10.27 -8.60
CA LEU A 51 -2.73 9.55 -9.53
C LEU A 51 -3.39 8.32 -8.91
N ALA A 52 -2.98 7.90 -7.72
CA ALA A 52 -3.53 6.73 -7.05
C ALA A 52 -3.37 6.77 -5.52
N VAL A 53 -4.21 5.98 -4.84
CA VAL A 53 -4.07 5.61 -3.43
C VAL A 53 -3.49 4.20 -3.35
N SER A 54 -2.53 3.97 -2.45
CA SER A 54 -1.86 2.68 -2.29
C SER A 54 -1.37 2.44 -0.87
N PHE A 55 -0.89 1.22 -0.62
CA PHE A 55 -0.19 0.81 0.59
C PHE A 55 1.28 0.58 0.30
N PHE A 56 2.14 1.00 1.22
CA PHE A 56 3.58 0.84 1.06
C PHE A 56 4.30 0.66 2.41
N PRO A 57 5.36 -0.16 2.50
CA PRO A 57 6.15 -0.25 3.72
C PRO A 57 6.94 1.04 3.97
N LYS A 58 6.81 1.62 5.17
CA LYS A 58 7.51 2.86 5.58
C LYS A 58 9.03 2.81 5.32
N VAL A 59 9.66 1.67 5.59
CA VAL A 59 11.13 1.49 5.48
C VAL A 59 11.66 1.55 4.05
N SER A 60 10.88 1.07 3.07
CA SER A 60 11.29 1.05 1.66
C SER A 60 10.97 2.35 0.93
N TRP A 61 10.32 3.31 1.61
CA TRP A 61 9.96 4.58 1.02
C TRP A 61 11.02 5.64 1.35
N SER A 62 11.73 6.11 0.32
CA SER A 62 12.61 7.28 0.40
C SER A 62 11.76 8.56 0.47
N TYR A 63 11.14 8.79 1.62
CA TYR A 63 10.24 9.91 1.87
C TYR A 63 10.97 11.25 1.73
N ASP A 64 10.43 12.15 0.92
CA ASP A 64 10.76 13.57 0.99
C ASP A 64 9.61 14.31 1.70
N LYS A 65 9.94 15.21 2.63
CA LYS A 65 8.94 16.04 3.33
C LYS A 65 8.11 16.90 2.38
N ASN A 66 8.61 17.15 1.18
CA ASN A 66 7.97 17.95 0.14
C ASN A 66 7.19 17.09 -0.88
N ASP A 67 7.11 15.77 -0.68
CA ASP A 67 6.32 14.91 -1.56
C ASP A 67 4.83 15.33 -1.51
N PRO A 68 4.10 15.35 -2.64
CA PRO A 68 2.76 15.93 -2.75
C PRO A 68 1.63 15.02 -2.21
N PHE A 69 1.95 14.00 -1.42
CA PHE A 69 0.98 13.06 -0.86
C PHE A 69 1.03 13.04 0.67
N VAL A 70 -0.07 12.57 1.28
CA VAL A 70 -0.19 12.46 2.73
C VAL A 70 -0.09 10.99 3.13
N LEU A 71 0.85 10.66 4.02
CA LEU A 71 0.88 9.35 4.67
C LEU A 71 -0.23 9.28 5.72
N ARG A 72 -1.05 8.25 5.64
CA ARG A 72 -2.06 7.92 6.66
C ARG A 72 -1.68 6.60 7.31
N GLU A 73 -1.57 6.63 8.63
CA GLU A 73 -1.40 5.41 9.41
C GLU A 73 -2.70 4.62 9.46
N ILE A 74 -2.59 3.30 9.34
CA ILE A 74 -3.72 2.39 9.50
C ILE A 74 -3.76 1.94 10.96
N LYS A 75 -4.49 2.68 11.80
CA LYS A 75 -4.54 2.40 13.25
C LYS A 75 -5.12 1.03 13.60
N ASP A 76 -6.00 0.49 12.75
CA ASP A 76 -6.74 -0.75 13.02
C ASP A 76 -6.02 -2.02 12.53
N LEU A 77 -4.86 -1.87 11.89
CA LEU A 77 -4.02 -2.95 11.33
C LEU A 77 -2.57 -2.79 11.81
N PRO A 78 -2.20 -3.31 12.99
CA PRO A 78 -0.81 -3.36 13.42
C PRO A 78 -0.03 -4.35 12.54
N LEU A 79 0.52 -3.85 11.44
CA LEU A 79 1.36 -4.60 10.51
C LEU A 79 2.83 -4.45 10.93
N THR A 80 3.39 -5.46 11.58
CA THR A 80 4.83 -5.56 11.84
C THR A 80 5.47 -6.54 10.88
N ARG A 81 6.54 -6.12 10.19
CA ARG A 81 7.38 -6.99 9.37
C ARG A 81 8.78 -7.06 9.96
N THR A 82 9.27 -8.27 10.23
CA THR A 82 10.67 -8.53 10.56
C THR A 82 11.49 -8.54 9.26
N ILE A 83 12.60 -7.80 9.23
CA ILE A 83 13.58 -7.80 8.13
C ILE A 83 14.79 -8.59 8.63
N TYR A 84 15.25 -9.57 7.83
CA TYR A 84 16.47 -10.35 8.07
C TYR A 84 17.60 -9.85 7.18
#